data_AF-A0A537NAX9-F1
#
_entry.id   AF-A0A537NAX9-F1
#
_cell.length_a   1.000
_cell.length_b   1.000
_cell.length_c   1.000
_cell.angle_alpha   90.00
_cell.angle_beta   90.00
_cell.angle_gamma   90.00
#
_symmetry.space_group_name_H-M   'P 1'
#
loop_
_entity.id
_entity.type
_entity.pdbx_description
1 polymer ?
#
loop_
_entity_poly.entity_id
_entity_poly.type
_entity_poly.pdbx_seq_one_letter_code
_entity_poly.pdbx_strand_id
1 'polypeptide(L)'
;MIRRGLLAMLLAAAGPAAAQPAAAAHMEGCLVWSRDGGAVAVRNECGRPLALMFMDFDEQRAVTADLAAGARFTTQSVLGRSSGFMFTACPIGLRPSLRFALENKEAIGASLYNCLVGQPTS
;
A
#
# COMPACT_ATOMS: atom_id res chain seq x y z
N MET A 1 -38.43 -55.99 17.85
CA MET A 1 -38.13 -55.33 16.56
C MET A 1 -36.84 -54.53 16.73
N ILE A 2 -35.75 -54.97 16.09
CA ILE A 2 -34.40 -54.39 16.22
C ILE A 2 -34.25 -53.30 15.15
N ARG A 3 -34.01 -52.05 15.55
CA ARG A 3 -33.60 -50.98 14.61
C ARG A 3 -32.15 -50.59 14.88
N ARG A 4 -31.27 -51.16 14.05
CA ARG A 4 -29.88 -50.75 13.84
C ARG A 4 -29.87 -49.36 13.20
N GLY A 5 -29.23 -48.38 13.83
CA GLY A 5 -28.91 -47.10 13.22
C GLY A 5 -27.39 -46.97 13.12
N LEU A 6 -26.87 -47.00 11.89
CA LEU A 6 -25.44 -46.86 11.59
C LEU A 6 -24.91 -45.48 12.02
N LEU A 7 -23.77 -45.50 12.71
CA LEU A 7 -22.83 -44.37 12.83
C LEU A 7 -22.35 -43.98 11.43
N ALA A 8 -22.67 -42.77 10.97
CA ALA A 8 -21.99 -42.15 9.85
C ALA A 8 -20.94 -41.18 10.40
N MET A 9 -19.67 -41.63 10.46
CA MET A 9 -18.53 -40.73 10.66
C MET A 9 -18.34 -39.89 9.40
N LEU A 10 -18.74 -38.62 9.47
CA LEU A 10 -18.31 -37.60 8.52
C LEU A 10 -16.86 -37.24 8.86
N LEU A 11 -15.90 -37.82 8.13
CA LEU A 11 -14.55 -37.28 8.05
C LEU A 11 -14.63 -35.95 7.28
N ALA A 12 -14.63 -34.84 8.01
CA ALA A 12 -14.37 -33.53 7.42
C ALA A 12 -12.90 -33.49 6.96
N ALA A 13 -12.69 -33.56 5.64
CA ALA A 13 -11.40 -33.26 5.04
C ALA A 13 -11.07 -31.79 5.34
N ALA A 14 -10.20 -31.55 6.33
CA ALA A 14 -9.56 -30.27 6.53
C ALA A 14 -8.62 -30.05 5.34
N GLY A 15 -9.14 -29.42 4.29
CA GLY A 15 -8.30 -28.92 3.20
C GLY A 15 -7.27 -27.93 3.76
N PRO A 16 -6.06 -27.86 3.18
CA PRO A 16 -5.06 -26.90 3.62
C PRO A 16 -5.66 -25.50 3.49
N ALA A 17 -5.77 -24.79 4.62
CA ALA A 17 -6.10 -23.38 4.62
C ALA A 17 -5.02 -22.67 3.81
N ALA A 18 -5.36 -22.23 2.60
CA ALA A 18 -4.49 -21.39 1.80
C ALA A 18 -4.16 -20.16 2.66
N ALA A 19 -2.90 -20.04 3.08
CA ALA A 19 -2.42 -18.91 3.85
C ALA A 19 -2.68 -17.66 3.01
N GLN A 20 -3.65 -16.85 3.40
CA GLN A 20 -3.92 -15.58 2.75
C GLN A 20 -2.63 -14.74 2.83
N PRO A 21 -2.20 -14.12 1.71
CA PRO A 21 -1.02 -13.26 1.74
C PRO A 21 -1.22 -12.20 2.82
N ALA A 22 -0.23 -12.06 3.70
CA ALA A 22 -0.30 -11.16 4.85
C ALA A 22 -0.62 -9.74 4.36
N ALA A 23 -1.85 -9.29 4.60
CA ALA A 23 -2.27 -7.94 4.33
C ALA A 23 -1.78 -7.04 5.47
N ALA A 24 -1.10 -5.96 5.11
CA ALA A 24 -0.75 -4.90 6.04
C ALA A 24 -1.55 -3.65 5.74
N ALA A 25 -1.81 -2.86 6.78
CA ALA A 25 -2.30 -1.50 6.62
C ALA A 25 -1.24 -0.65 5.88
N HIS A 26 -1.73 0.32 5.15
CA HIS A 26 -0.92 1.40 4.61
C HIS A 26 -0.48 2.36 5.73
N MET A 27 0.51 3.21 5.44
CA MET A 27 1.25 3.99 6.43
C MET A 27 1.24 5.49 6.14
N GLU A 28 0.26 6.00 5.39
CA GLU A 28 0.15 7.42 5.07
C GLU A 28 -0.07 8.28 6.32
N GLY A 29 -0.76 7.74 7.33
CA GLY A 29 -1.15 8.48 8.54
C GLY A 29 0.02 8.95 9.42
N CYS A 30 1.22 8.40 9.23
CA CYS A 30 2.44 8.80 9.95
C CYS A 30 3.44 9.55 9.06
N LEU A 31 3.02 10.00 7.88
CA LEU A 31 3.82 10.88 7.03
C LEU A 31 3.55 12.34 7.37
N VAL A 32 4.61 13.12 7.56
CA VAL A 32 4.51 14.57 7.78
C VAL A 32 4.86 15.31 6.50
N TRP A 33 3.87 15.99 5.93
CA TRP A 33 4.00 16.74 4.69
C TRP A 33 4.39 18.20 4.95
N SER A 34 5.23 18.73 4.08
CA SER A 34 5.67 20.12 4.10
C SER A 34 5.85 20.65 2.68
N ARG A 35 5.88 21.97 2.55
CA ARG A 35 6.30 22.64 1.31
C ARG A 35 7.61 23.36 1.58
N ASP A 36 8.55 23.24 0.66
CA ASP A 36 9.88 23.85 0.76
C ASP A 36 10.27 24.42 -0.62
N GLY A 37 10.36 25.75 -0.73
CA GLY A 37 10.69 26.39 -2.00
C GLY A 37 9.76 26.07 -3.19
N GLY A 38 8.51 25.67 -2.93
CA GLY A 38 7.56 25.23 -3.95
C GLY A 38 7.55 23.73 -4.22
N ALA A 39 8.54 22.98 -3.72
CA ALA A 39 8.56 21.53 -3.75
C ALA A 39 7.66 20.92 -2.67
N VAL A 40 7.13 19.73 -2.95
CA VAL A 40 6.43 18.90 -1.96
C VAL A 40 7.48 18.04 -1.28
N ALA A 41 7.49 18.05 0.04
CA ALA A 41 8.38 17.21 0.82
C ALA A 41 7.61 16.44 1.89
N VAL A 42 8.09 15.25 2.19
CA VAL A 42 7.49 14.36 3.17
C VAL A 42 8.56 13.72 4.04
N ARG A 43 8.29 13.64 5.33
CA ARG A 43 9.14 12.95 6.31
C ARG A 43 8.42 11.72 6.85
N ASN A 44 9.15 10.62 6.97
CA ASN A 44 8.63 9.37 7.53
C ASN A 44 8.72 9.39 9.07
N GLU A 45 7.58 9.51 9.77
CA GLU A 45 7.51 9.41 11.24
C GLU A 45 6.93 8.06 11.72
N CYS A 46 6.81 7.07 10.84
CA CYS A 46 6.17 5.78 11.13
C CYS A 46 6.98 4.86 12.06
N GLY A 47 8.16 5.30 12.52
CA GLY A 47 9.07 4.49 13.33
C GLY A 47 9.68 3.28 12.61
N ARG A 48 9.42 3.12 11.31
CA ARG A 48 9.92 2.01 10.48
C ARG A 48 10.10 2.41 9.01
N PRO A 49 10.93 1.67 8.25
CA PRO A 49 11.10 1.92 6.82
C PRO A 49 9.81 1.66 6.01
N LEU A 50 9.61 2.45 4.95
CA LEU A 50 8.46 2.34 4.05
C LEU A 50 8.84 2.61 2.59
N ALA A 51 8.06 2.07 1.67
CA ALA A 51 8.10 2.43 0.25
C ALA A 51 7.03 3.49 -0.01
N LEU A 52 7.46 4.70 -0.36
CA LEU A 52 6.61 5.80 -0.82
C LEU A 52 6.47 5.70 -2.33
N MET A 53 5.24 5.63 -2.82
CA MET A 53 4.95 5.93 -4.22
C MET A 53 4.34 7.32 -4.30
N PHE A 54 4.83 8.14 -5.21
CA PHE A 54 4.40 9.51 -5.41
C PHE A 54 4.17 9.78 -6.90
N MET A 55 3.13 10.53 -7.23
CA MET A 55 2.87 10.99 -8.59
C MET A 55 2.33 12.41 -8.54
N ASP A 56 3.01 13.29 -9.27
CA ASP A 56 2.52 14.62 -9.60
C ASP A 56 1.47 14.51 -10.71
N PHE A 57 0.35 15.22 -10.61
CA PHE A 57 -0.74 15.14 -11.59
C PHE A 57 -0.39 15.75 -12.95
N ASP A 58 0.54 16.69 -13.00
CA ASP A 58 0.96 17.35 -14.23
C ASP A 58 2.01 16.51 -14.97
N GLU A 59 2.92 15.87 -14.24
CA GLU A 59 3.94 14.97 -14.84
C GLU A 59 3.42 13.55 -15.09
N GLN A 60 2.43 13.10 -14.31
CA GLN A 60 1.83 11.75 -14.35
C GLN A 60 2.84 10.60 -14.25
N ARG A 61 4.04 10.89 -13.76
CA ARG A 61 5.12 9.92 -13.59
C ARG A 61 5.14 9.46 -12.14
N ALA A 62 4.98 8.16 -11.94
CA ALA A 62 5.17 7.56 -10.63
C ALA A 62 6.67 7.49 -10.28
N VAL A 63 7.00 7.93 -9.07
CA VAL A 63 8.31 7.76 -8.44
C VAL A 63 8.11 6.85 -7.23
N THR A 64 9.02 5.88 -7.04
CA THR A 64 9.07 5.05 -5.83
C THR A 64 10.35 5.38 -5.08
N ALA A 65 10.23 5.60 -3.77
CA ALA A 65 11.34 5.89 -2.88
C ALA A 65 11.21 5.08 -1.59
N ASP A 66 12.27 4.38 -1.22
CA ASP A 66 12.37 3.72 0.09
C ASP A 66 12.84 4.75 1.12
N LEU A 67 12.04 4.96 2.16
CA LEU A 67 12.30 5.94 3.21
C LEU A 67 12.51 5.21 4.54
N ALA A 68 13.73 5.30 5.07
CA ALA A 68 14.01 4.93 6.45
C ALA A 68 13.18 5.78 7.44
N ALA A 69 13.05 5.32 8.68
CA ALA A 69 12.42 6.12 9.73
C ALA A 69 13.19 7.45 9.91
N GLY A 70 12.46 8.57 9.98
CA GLY A 70 13.01 9.93 10.04
C GLY A 70 13.52 10.49 8.72
N ALA A 71 13.65 9.67 7.66
CA ALA A 71 14.13 10.13 6.37
C ALA A 71 13.12 11.06 5.67
N ARG A 72 13.64 11.91 4.78
CA ARG A 72 12.86 12.89 4.03
C ARG A 72 12.96 12.60 2.53
N PHE A 73 11.82 12.66 1.86
CA PHE A 73 11.71 12.73 0.41
C PHE A 73 11.30 14.16 0.02
N THR A 74 11.89 14.70 -1.04
CA THR A 74 11.51 15.99 -1.62
C THR A 74 11.35 15.80 -3.12
N THR A 75 10.26 16.32 -3.68
CA THR A 75 10.06 16.31 -5.13
C THR A 75 11.02 17.30 -5.79
N GLN A 76 11.63 16.91 -6.90
CA GLN A 76 12.28 17.85 -7.79
C GLN A 76 11.23 18.45 -8.73
N SER A 77 10.21 19.13 -8.20
CA SER A 77 9.26 19.82 -9.09
C SER A 77 9.94 21.06 -9.66
N VAL A 78 10.32 20.99 -10.93
CA VAL A 78 11.02 22.05 -11.66
C VAL A 78 10.11 23.25 -11.95
N LEU A 79 8.79 23.12 -11.70
CA LEU A 79 7.77 24.06 -12.18
C LEU A 79 7.02 24.81 -11.07
N GLY A 80 7.41 24.66 -9.80
CA GLY A 80 7.00 25.55 -8.72
C GLY A 80 5.53 25.51 -8.29
N ARG A 81 4.61 24.90 -9.04
CA ARG A 81 3.21 24.66 -8.62
C ARG A 81 2.62 23.43 -9.34
N SER A 82 2.54 22.32 -8.61
CA SER A 82 1.74 21.15 -8.98
C SER A 82 0.24 21.45 -8.83
N SER A 83 -0.58 21.02 -9.80
CA SER A 83 -2.06 21.03 -9.67
C SER A 83 -2.56 20.09 -8.56
N GLY A 84 -1.73 19.13 -8.16
CA GLY A 84 -1.97 18.19 -7.09
C GLY A 84 -1.09 16.97 -7.23
N PHE A 85 -1.12 16.12 -6.21
CA PHE A 85 -0.38 14.87 -6.22
C PHE A 85 -1.20 13.76 -5.59
N MET A 86 -0.87 12.52 -5.93
CA MET A 86 -1.30 11.33 -5.21
C MET A 86 -0.08 10.61 -4.66
N PHE A 87 -0.27 9.92 -3.56
CA PHE A 87 0.77 9.12 -2.94
C PHE A 87 0.17 7.91 -2.22
N THR A 88 1.02 6.94 -1.95
CA THR A 88 0.75 5.83 -1.04
C THR A 88 2.04 5.42 -0.34
N ALA A 89 1.92 4.87 0.86
CA ALA A 89 3.02 4.37 1.66
C ALA A 89 2.71 2.98 2.18
N CYS A 90 3.52 2.00 1.78
CA CYS A 90 3.47 0.64 2.29
C CYS A 90 4.75 0.29 3.07
N PRO A 91 4.71 -0.65 4.02
CA PRO A 91 5.94 -1.24 4.54
C PRO A 91 6.84 -1.75 3.41
N ILE A 92 8.16 -1.64 3.57
CA ILE A 92 9.13 -2.15 2.59
C ILE A 92 8.83 -3.62 2.26
N GLY A 93 8.86 -3.95 0.95
CA GLY A 93 8.56 -5.28 0.42
C GLY A 93 7.09 -5.53 0.13
N LEU A 94 6.20 -4.62 0.53
CA LEU A 94 4.77 -4.66 0.19
C LEU A 94 4.43 -3.60 -0.86
N ARG A 95 3.33 -3.82 -1.57
CA ARG A 95 2.78 -2.92 -2.60
C ARG A 95 1.29 -2.71 -2.37
N PRO A 96 0.72 -1.58 -2.80
CA PRO A 96 -0.73 -1.39 -2.76
C PRO A 96 -1.41 -2.49 -3.60
N SER A 97 -2.51 -3.02 -3.08
CA SER A 97 -3.37 -4.01 -3.76
C SER A 97 -4.07 -3.44 -4.99
N LEU A 98 -4.12 -2.11 -5.10
CA LEU A 98 -4.57 -1.40 -6.28
C LEU A 98 -3.38 -0.83 -7.04
N ARG A 99 -3.49 -0.79 -8.37
CA ARG A 99 -2.48 -0.17 -9.23
C ARG A 99 -2.35 1.32 -8.88
N PHE A 100 -1.13 1.77 -8.64
CA PHE A 100 -0.83 3.19 -8.44
C PHE A 100 -0.86 3.93 -9.78
N ALA A 101 -2.03 4.47 -10.13
CA ALA A 101 -2.29 5.22 -11.36
C ALA A 101 -3.44 6.22 -11.14
N LEU A 102 -3.52 7.25 -12.00
CA LEU A 102 -4.51 8.33 -11.86
C LEU A 102 -5.96 7.83 -11.88
N GLU A 103 -6.25 6.75 -12.60
CA GLU A 103 -7.60 6.17 -12.66
C GLU A 103 -8.06 5.69 -11.27
N ASN A 104 -7.12 5.37 -10.37
CA ASN A 104 -7.38 4.91 -9.01
C ASN A 104 -7.18 6.01 -7.95
N LYS A 105 -7.01 7.29 -8.35
CA LYS A 105 -6.65 8.39 -7.42
C LYS A 105 -7.62 8.52 -6.24
N GLU A 106 -8.91 8.29 -6.47
CA GLU A 106 -9.94 8.45 -5.44
C GLU A 106 -9.84 7.33 -4.40
N ALA A 107 -9.71 6.07 -4.86
CA ALA A 107 -9.51 4.93 -3.97
C ALA A 107 -8.20 5.04 -3.18
N ILE A 108 -7.14 5.54 -3.83
CA ILE A 108 -5.83 5.76 -3.18
C ILE A 108 -5.93 6.90 -2.16
N GLY A 109 -6.49 8.05 -2.53
CA GLY A 109 -6.65 9.19 -1.63
C GLY A 109 -7.59 8.93 -0.45
N ALA A 110 -8.57 8.03 -0.63
CA ALA A 110 -9.46 7.57 0.43
C ALA A 110 -8.91 6.33 1.17
N SER A 111 -7.68 5.89 0.89
CA SER A 111 -7.05 4.79 1.61
C SER A 111 -7.82 3.46 1.52
N LEU A 112 -8.57 3.24 0.42
CA LEU A 112 -9.44 2.07 0.18
C LEU A 112 -8.68 0.89 -0.44
N TYR A 113 -7.52 0.55 0.12
CA TYR A 113 -6.68 -0.57 -0.32
C TYR A 113 -5.87 -1.13 0.86
N ASN A 114 -5.31 -2.31 0.68
CA ASN A 114 -4.30 -2.90 1.57
C ASN A 114 -2.92 -2.93 0.92
N CYS A 115 -1.87 -3.05 1.74
CA CYS A 115 -0.51 -3.38 1.28
C CYS A 115 -0.32 -4.90 1.30
N LEU A 116 0.03 -5.49 0.16
CA LEU A 116 0.21 -6.93 -0.02
C LEU A 116 1.64 -7.25 -0.42
N VAL A 117 2.07 -8.49 -0.17
CA VAL A 117 3.36 -8.99 -0.69
C VAL A 117 3.35 -8.84 -2.21
N GLY A 118 4.34 -8.12 -2.76
CA GLY A 118 4.43 -7.92 -4.19
C GLY A 118 4.56 -9.26 -4.91
N GLN A 119 3.57 -9.65 -5.71
CA GLN A 119 3.79 -10.72 -6.69
C GLN A 119 4.82 -10.21 -7.72
N PRO A 120 5.72 -11.09 -8.21
CA PRO A 120 6.61 -10.73 -9.31
C PRO A 120 5.75 -10.29 -10.50
N THR A 121 6.04 -9.11 -11.03
CA THR A 121 5.47 -8.66 -12.30
C THR A 121 5.89 -9.66 -13.37
N SER A 122 4.93 -10.39 -13.91
CA SER A 122 5.10 -11.18 -15.14
C SER A 122 5.41 -10.26 -16.31
#